data_AF-A0A382I0R8-F1
#
_entry.id   AF-A0A382I0R8-F1
#
_cell.length_a   1.000
_cell.length_b   1.000
_cell.length_c   1.000
_cell.angle_alpha   90.00
_cell.angle_beta   90.00
_cell.angle_gamma   90.00
#
_symmetry.space_group_name_H-M   'P 1'
#
loop_
_entity.id
_entity.type
_entity.pdbx_description
1 polymer ?
#
loop_
_entity_poly.entity_id
_entity_poly.type
_entity_poly.pdbx_seq_one_letter_code
_entity_poly.pdbx_strand_id
1 'polypeptide(L)'
;MRDNLGLTGAKEGCGTGDCGACSVTMDGRLVCSCLGLGVEAEGRDITTIEGMSSGEQLHPLQQQFIDHAALQCGICTPGFLVAAKALLDRNSDPT
;
A
#
# COMPACT_ATOMS: atom_id res chain seq x y z
N MET A 1 3.74 -11.59 5.18
CA MET A 1 3.51 -10.23 5.73
C MET A 1 2.52 -10.25 6.87
N ARG A 2 1.24 -10.53 6.61
CA ARG A 2 0.16 -10.43 7.62
C ARG A 2 0.39 -11.35 8.82
N ASP A 3 0.57 -12.65 8.57
CA ASP A 3 0.63 -13.65 9.64
C ASP A 3 2.03 -13.74 10.27
N ASN A 4 3.07 -13.80 9.43
CA ASN A 4 4.43 -14.03 9.92
C ASN A 4 5.16 -12.77 10.38
N LEU A 5 4.82 -11.59 9.85
CA LEU A 5 5.50 -10.32 10.16
C LEU A 5 4.61 -9.34 10.93
N GLY A 6 3.32 -9.65 11.13
CA GLY A 6 2.37 -8.75 11.78
C GLY A 6 2.02 -7.47 11.01
N LEU A 7 2.50 -7.32 9.77
CA LEU A 7 2.18 -6.20 8.88
C LEU A 7 0.81 -6.44 8.26
N THR A 8 -0.24 -5.96 8.95
CA THR A 8 -1.64 -6.26 8.64
C THR A 8 -2.34 -5.18 7.82
N GLY A 9 -1.64 -4.11 7.47
CA GLY A 9 -2.16 -2.95 6.75
C GLY A 9 -2.60 -3.27 5.32
N ALA A 10 -1.77 -3.97 4.54
CA ALA A 10 -2.18 -4.52 3.24
C ALA A 10 -3.25 -5.60 3.44
N LYS A 11 -4.44 -5.43 2.86
CA LYS A 11 -5.62 -6.28 3.14
C LYS A 11 -5.85 -7.33 2.06
N GLU A 12 -6.29 -8.51 2.47
CA GLU A 12 -6.93 -9.44 1.55
C GLU A 12 -8.36 -8.97 1.27
N GLY A 13 -8.70 -8.78 -0.01
CA GLY A 13 -10.04 -8.37 -0.44
C GLY A 13 -10.66 -9.41 -1.37
N CYS A 14 -10.08 -9.57 -2.57
CA CYS A 14 -10.58 -10.52 -3.58
C CYS A 14 -9.69 -11.77 -3.78
N GLY A 15 -8.41 -11.72 -3.41
CA GLY A 15 -7.45 -12.82 -3.66
C GLY A 15 -7.01 -13.00 -5.12
N THR A 16 -7.67 -12.32 -6.07
CA THR A 16 -7.48 -12.48 -7.53
C THR A 16 -6.78 -11.31 -8.21
N GLY A 17 -6.42 -10.26 -7.45
CA GLY A 17 -5.76 -9.05 -7.96
C GLY A 17 -6.69 -7.93 -8.43
N ASP A 18 -8.00 -8.15 -8.49
CA ASP A 18 -8.95 -7.18 -9.06
C ASP A 18 -9.19 -5.94 -8.17
N CYS A 19 -9.18 -6.08 -6.84
CA CYS A 19 -9.62 -5.02 -5.93
C CYS A 19 -8.53 -4.04 -5.49
N GLY A 20 -7.25 -4.38 -5.64
CA GLY A 20 -6.12 -3.55 -5.19
C GLY A 20 -5.97 -3.35 -3.66
N ALA A 21 -6.82 -3.93 -2.81
CA ALA A 21 -6.73 -3.75 -1.34
C ALA A 21 -5.42 -4.31 -0.73
N CYS A 22 -4.77 -5.24 -1.45
CA CYS A 22 -3.50 -5.86 -1.07
C CYS A 22 -2.27 -5.14 -1.66
N SER A 23 -2.44 -3.92 -2.20
CA SER A 23 -1.36 -3.20 -2.90
C SER A 23 -0.18 -2.92 -1.97
N VAL A 24 1.00 -3.26 -2.45
CA VAL A 24 2.33 -2.94 -1.89
C VAL A 24 3.23 -2.47 -3.01
N THR A 25 4.39 -1.88 -2.71
CA THR A 25 5.45 -1.73 -3.71
C THR A 25 6.51 -2.81 -3.53
N MET A 26 7.04 -3.29 -4.65
CA MET A 26 8.17 -4.21 -4.73
C MET A 26 9.20 -3.59 -5.68
N ASP A 27 10.38 -3.26 -5.16
CA ASP A 27 11.43 -2.52 -5.89
C ASP A 27 10.88 -1.25 -6.55
N GLY A 28 10.04 -0.50 -5.81
CA GLY A 28 9.39 0.72 -6.29
C GLY A 28 8.21 0.51 -7.26
N ARG A 29 7.88 -0.74 -7.64
CA ARG A 29 6.76 -1.05 -8.53
C ARG A 29 5.52 -1.44 -7.73
N LEU A 30 4.37 -0.86 -8.06
CA LEU A 30 3.09 -1.25 -7.47
C LEU A 30 2.70 -2.67 -7.90
N VAL A 31 2.39 -3.54 -6.93
CA VAL A 31 2.00 -4.94 -7.16
C VAL A 31 0.88 -5.38 -6.22
N CYS A 32 0.12 -6.38 -6.65
CA CYS A 32 -0.87 -7.06 -5.79
C CYS A 32 -0.19 -8.16 -4.99
N SER A 33 -0.02 -7.96 -3.67
CA SER A 33 0.67 -8.94 -2.82
C SER A 33 -0.05 -10.30 -2.73
N CYS A 34 -1.35 -10.37 -3.02
CA CYS A 34 -2.08 -11.64 -3.04
C CYS A 34 -1.69 -12.57 -4.21
N LEU A 35 -1.04 -12.03 -5.25
CA LEU A 35 -0.59 -12.79 -6.42
C LEU A 35 0.93 -13.04 -6.42
N GLY A 36 1.67 -12.42 -5.51
CA GLY A 36 3.13 -12.58 -5.41
C GLY A 36 3.50 -13.77 -4.52
N LEU A 37 4.48 -14.56 -4.94
CA LEU A 37 5.00 -15.65 -4.12
C LEU A 37 6.05 -15.11 -3.14
N GLY A 38 6.06 -15.63 -1.91
CA GLY A 38 7.06 -15.21 -0.90
C GLY A 38 8.51 -15.41 -1.36
N VAL A 39 8.77 -16.46 -2.16
CA VAL A 39 10.09 -16.73 -2.74
C VAL A 39 10.52 -15.69 -3.77
N GLU A 40 9.58 -15.03 -4.45
CA GLU A 40 9.90 -13.96 -5.40
C GLU A 40 10.34 -12.67 -4.70
N ALA A 41 9.98 -12.50 -3.42
CA ALA A 41 10.33 -11.35 -2.61
C ALA A 41 11.73 -11.46 -1.97
N GLU A 42 12.44 -12.58 -2.13
CA GLU A 42 13.78 -12.74 -1.59
C GLU A 42 14.76 -11.70 -2.18
N GLY A 43 15.42 -10.95 -1.30
CA GLY A 43 16.36 -9.89 -1.69
C GLY A 43 15.72 -8.62 -2.27
N ARG A 44 14.39 -8.53 -2.30
CA ARG A 44 13.66 -7.36 -2.83
C ARG A 44 13.26 -6.39 -1.73
N ASP A 45 13.12 -5.12 -2.10
CA ASP A 45 12.58 -4.11 -1.20
C ASP A 45 11.05 -4.08 -1.30
N ILE A 46 10.37 -4.31 -0.16
CA ILE A 46 8.91 -4.31 -0.07
C ILE A 46 8.48 -3.19 0.86
N THR A 47 7.69 -2.24 0.35
CA THR A 47 7.05 -1.21 1.18
C THR A 47 5.54 -1.43 1.26
N THR A 48 5.01 -1.42 2.48
CA THR A 48 3.58 -1.52 2.79
C THR A 48 3.04 -0.18 3.28
N ILE A 49 1.75 -0.10 3.60
CA ILE A 49 1.13 1.10 4.17
C ILE A 49 1.80 1.55 5.48
N GLU A 50 2.28 0.60 6.29
CA GLU A 50 3.01 0.85 7.53
C GLU A 50 4.32 1.61 7.29
N GLY A 51 4.93 1.43 6.11
CA GLY A 51 6.16 2.12 5.72
C GLY A 51 5.95 3.56 5.23
N MET A 52 4.71 4.05 5.13
CA MET A 52 4.45 5.42 4.65
C MET A 52 4.68 6.49 5.72
N SER A 53 4.47 6.15 7.00
CA SER A 53 4.62 7.07 8.13
C SER A 53 6.02 7.00 8.77
N SER A 54 6.49 8.12 9.30
CA SER A 54 7.72 8.18 10.11
C SER A 54 7.34 8.26 11.59
N GLY A 55 7.22 7.11 12.24
CA GLY A 55 6.68 7.02 13.60
C GLY A 55 5.22 7.51 13.63
N GLU A 56 4.95 8.55 14.43
CA GLU A 56 3.62 9.17 14.51
C GLU A 56 3.36 10.21 13.41
N GLN A 57 4.39 10.57 12.62
CA GLN A 57 4.24 11.53 11.53
C GLN A 57 3.64 10.84 10.30
N LEU A 58 2.39 11.19 9.99
CA LEU A 58 1.70 10.73 8.80
C LEU A 58 2.33 11.29 7.52
N HIS A 59 2.32 10.47 6.47
CA HIS A 59 2.60 10.91 5.11
C HIS A 59 1.58 11.95 4.65
N PRO A 60 1.94 12.95 3.83
CA PRO A 60 0.98 13.94 3.30
C PRO A 60 -0.28 13.30 2.68
N LEU A 61 -0.12 12.23 1.89
CA LEU A 61 -1.27 11.47 1.37
C LEU A 61 -2.20 10.89 2.46
N GLN A 62 -1.64 10.34 3.54
CA GLN A 62 -2.45 9.82 4.66
C GLN A 62 -3.25 10.95 5.30
N GLN A 63 -2.62 12.10 5.52
CA GLN A 63 -3.28 13.29 6.07
C GLN A 63 -4.40 13.80 5.14
N GLN A 64 -4.14 13.92 3.84
CA GLN A 64 -5.14 14.40 2.88
C GLN A 64 -6.36 13.47 2.79
N PHE A 65 -6.17 12.15 2.89
CA PHE A 65 -7.31 11.21 2.93
C PHE A 65 -8.18 11.42 4.17
N ILE A 66 -7.57 11.76 5.32
CA ILE A 66 -8.29 12.10 6.56
C ILE A 66 -9.03 13.44 6.39
N ASP A 67 -8.34 14.48 5.95
CA ASP A 67 -8.87 15.84 5.82
C ASP A 67 -10.08 15.92 4.89
N HIS A 68 -10.08 15.08 3.84
CA HIS A 68 -11.15 15.01 2.85
C HIS A 68 -12.17 13.90 3.09
N ALA A 69 -12.12 13.22 4.25
CA ALA A 69 -13.01 12.10 4.58
C ALA A 69 -13.05 11.02 3.46
N ALA A 70 -11.90 10.76 2.82
CA ALA A 70 -11.75 9.83 1.71
C ALA A 70 -11.74 8.35 2.14
N LEU A 71 -12.21 8.06 3.37
CA LEU A 71 -12.36 6.73 3.91
C LEU A 71 -13.71 6.60 4.63
N GLN A 72 -14.35 5.45 4.46
CA GLN A 72 -15.56 5.07 5.18
C GLN A 72 -15.26 3.84 6.04
N CYS A 73 -15.42 2.63 5.50
CA CYS A 73 -15.06 1.39 6.21
C CYS A 73 -13.54 1.19 6.37
N GLY A 74 -12.74 1.88 5.54
CA GLY A 74 -11.28 1.88 5.62
C GLY A 74 -10.55 0.67 5.01
N ILE A 75 -11.26 -0.37 4.55
CA ILE A 75 -10.63 -1.60 4.03
C ILE A 75 -9.77 -1.36 2.79
N CYS A 76 -10.24 -0.54 1.85
CA CYS A 76 -9.51 -0.23 0.62
C CYS A 76 -8.46 0.88 0.78
N THR A 77 -8.53 1.66 1.85
CA THR A 77 -7.72 2.86 2.05
C THR A 77 -6.21 2.59 2.01
N PRO A 78 -5.67 1.53 2.63
CA PRO A 78 -4.26 1.17 2.50
C PRO A 78 -3.82 0.98 1.04
N GLY A 79 -4.63 0.28 0.24
CA GLY A 79 -4.33 0.01 -1.16
C GLY A 79 -4.30 1.28 -2.00
N PHE A 80 -5.29 2.17 -1.82
CA PHE A 80 -5.33 3.47 -2.50
C PHE A 80 -4.13 4.35 -2.14
N LEU A 81 -3.75 4.41 -0.86
CA LEU A 81 -2.62 5.23 -0.41
C LEU A 81 -1.29 4.76 -0.99
N VAL A 82 -1.04 3.45 -1.00
CA VAL A 82 0.17 2.88 -1.59
C VAL A 82 0.20 3.13 -3.11
N ALA A 83 -0.94 2.95 -3.80
CA ALA A 83 -1.04 3.20 -5.22
C ALA A 83 -0.80 4.69 -5.58
N ALA A 84 -1.40 5.60 -4.81
CA ALA A 84 -1.22 7.04 -4.99
C ALA A 84 0.24 7.45 -4.71
N LYS A 85 0.88 6.90 -3.68
CA LYS A 85 2.30 7.15 -3.42
C LYS A 85 3.17 6.66 -4.57
N ALA A 86 2.94 5.43 -5.06
CA ALA A 86 3.70 4.86 -6.17
C ALA A 86 3.55 5.69 -7.47
N LEU A 87 2.37 6.31 -7.69
CA LEU A 87 2.19 7.26 -8.78
C LEU A 87 3.04 8.53 -8.57
N LEU A 88 2.94 9.15 -7.38
CA LEU A 88 3.64 10.40 -7.08
C LEU A 88 5.16 10.26 -7.02
N ASP A 89 5.67 9.12 -6.56
CA ASP A 89 7.10 8.81 -6.59
C ASP A 89 7.64 8.75 -8.03
N ARG A 90 6.79 8.37 -9.00
CA ARG A 90 7.15 8.30 -10.43
C ARG A 90 6.88 9.60 -11.19
N ASN A 91 5.82 10.30 -10.81
CA ASN A 91 5.42 11.58 -11.40
C ASN A 91 4.84 12.47 -10.29
N SER A 92 5.60 13.49 -9.88
CA SER A 92 5.20 14.42 -8.83
C SER A 92 4.07 15.37 -9.22
N ASP A 93 3.72 15.47 -10.51
CA ASP A 93 2.64 16.31 -11.04
C ASP A 93 1.80 15.53 -12.08
N PRO A 94 0.98 14.55 -11.64
CA PRO A 94 0.12 13.76 -12.52
C PRO A 94 -1.17 14.49 -12.90
N THR A 95 -1.67 14.21 -14.11
CA THR A 95 -2.94 14.74 -14.65
C THR A 95 -4.15 13.89 -14.29
#